data_AF-A0A7C4DKC9-F1
#
_entry.id   AF-A0A7C4DKC9-F1
#
_cell.length_a   1.000
_cell.length_b   1.000
_cell.length_c   1.000
_cell.angle_alpha   90.00
_cell.angle_beta   90.00
_cell.angle_gamma   90.00
#
_symmetry.space_group_name_H-M   'P 1'
#
loop_
_entity.id
_entity.type
_entity.pdbx_description
1 polymer ?
#
loop_
_entity_poly.entity_id
_entity_poly.type
_entity_poly.pdbx_seq_one_letter_code
_entity_poly.pdbx_strand_id
1 'polypeptide(L)'
;MFPLTRDLRLKAEKLISQLQEIGEFRRGSLNQVYLKSGKSNCVCNDPRHPGHGPQTTLTYKVGGKNRLRNLPTPEAAQLVRE
;
A
#
# COMPACT_ATOMS: atom_id res chain seq x y z
N MET A 1 -18.74 -18.92 1.88
CA MET A 1 -17.39 -19.04 2.46
C MET A 1 -16.49 -19.63 1.38
N PHE A 2 -15.70 -18.82 0.67
CA PHE A 2 -14.92 -19.30 -0.49
C PHE A 2 -13.76 -20.18 -0.01
N PRO A 3 -13.75 -21.50 -0.28
CA PRO A 3 -12.61 -22.35 0.02
C PRO A 3 -11.57 -22.10 -1.07
N LEU A 4 -10.81 -21.01 -0.93
CA LEU A 4 -9.60 -20.82 -1.72
C LEU A 4 -8.70 -22.01 -1.43
N THR A 5 -8.58 -22.87 -2.43
CA THR A 5 -8.09 -24.24 -2.38
C THR A 5 -6.72 -24.30 -1.71
N ARG A 6 -6.47 -25.39 -0.96
CA ARG A 6 -5.19 -25.64 -0.26
C ARG A 6 -3.97 -25.37 -1.16
N ASP A 7 -4.07 -25.72 -2.44
CA ASP A 7 -3.09 -25.40 -3.48
C ASP A 7 -2.74 -23.90 -3.58
N LEU A 8 -3.71 -23.01 -3.55
CA LEU A 8 -3.46 -21.56 -3.62
C LEU A 8 -2.71 -21.06 -2.38
N ARG A 9 -2.97 -21.63 -1.21
CA ARG A 9 -2.21 -21.31 0.02
C ARG A 9 -0.77 -21.81 -0.07
N LEU A 10 -0.57 -23.05 -0.51
CA LEU A 10 0.77 -23.63 -0.70
C LEU A 10 1.57 -22.85 -1.75
N LYS A 11 0.92 -22.44 -2.84
CA LYS A 11 1.53 -21.59 -3.87
C LYS A 11 1.92 -20.22 -3.32
N ALA A 12 1.06 -19.61 -2.50
CA ALA A 12 1.35 -18.34 -1.84
C ALA A 12 2.53 -18.47 -0.86
N GLU A 13 2.58 -19.53 -0.05
CA GLU A 13 3.68 -19.80 0.87
C GLU A 13 5.00 -19.98 0.12
N LYS A 14 5.01 -20.76 -0.97
CA LYS A 14 6.20 -20.96 -1.81
C LYS A 14 6.71 -19.63 -2.37
N LEU A 15 5.83 -18.80 -2.93
CA LEU A 15 6.21 -17.49 -3.47
C LEU A 15 6.75 -16.56 -2.38
N ILE A 16 6.15 -16.57 -1.19
CA ILE A 16 6.65 -15.78 -0.05
C ILE A 16 8.06 -16.23 0.34
N SER A 17 8.32 -17.54 0.40
CA SER A 17 9.66 -18.06 0.69
C SER A 17 10.68 -17.63 -0.37
N GLN A 18 10.33 -17.70 -1.65
CA GLN A 18 11.22 -17.23 -2.73
C GLN A 18 11.49 -15.71 -2.64
N LEU A 19 10.49 -14.91 -2.25
CA LEU A 19 10.67 -13.47 -2.03
C LEU A 19 11.58 -13.16 -0.83
N GLN A 20 11.61 -14.03 0.18
CA GLN A 20 12.50 -13.86 1.35
C GLN A 20 13.98 -14.10 1.01
N GLU A 21 14.28 -14.86 -0.05
CA GLU A 21 15.67 -15.07 -0.51
C GLU A 21 16.31 -13.80 -1.07
N ILE A 22 15.51 -12.80 -1.46
CA ILE A 22 15.97 -11.54 -2.05
C ILE A 22 16.52 -10.57 -0.98
N GLY A 23 16.33 -10.86 0.32
CA GLY A 23 16.85 -10.04 1.43
C GLY A 23 15.76 -9.35 2.26
N GLU A 24 15.98 -8.10 2.69
CA GLU A 24 15.00 -7.32 3.48
C GLU A 24 13.74 -6.96 2.66
N PHE A 25 12.85 -7.93 2.48
CA PHE A 25 11.53 -7.67 1.90
C PHE A 25 10.55 -7.25 3.01
N ARG A 26 10.35 -5.94 3.17
CA ARG A 26 9.38 -5.39 4.11
C ARG A 26 7.96 -5.75 3.66
N ARG A 27 7.25 -6.55 4.46
CA ARG A 27 5.85 -6.89 4.18
C ARG A 27 4.99 -5.63 4.21
N GLY A 28 4.33 -5.34 3.10
CA GLY A 28 3.35 -4.27 3.01
C GLY A 28 2.94 -4.01 1.56
N SER A 29 2.02 -3.08 1.38
CA SER A 29 1.64 -2.55 0.07
C SER A 29 1.78 -1.04 0.06
N LEU A 30 2.36 -0.51 -1.01
CA LEU A 30 2.43 0.91 -1.30
C LEU A 30 1.36 1.24 -2.34
N ASN A 31 0.38 2.06 -1.97
CA ASN A 31 -0.67 2.52 -2.89
C ASN A 31 -0.59 4.04 -3.06
N GLN A 32 -0.64 4.50 -4.29
CA GLN A 32 -0.84 5.92 -4.59
C GLN A 32 -2.35 6.21 -4.61
N VAL A 33 -2.76 7.20 -3.84
CA VAL A 33 -4.14 7.66 -3.74
C VAL A 33 -4.20 9.15 -4.00
N TYR A 34 -5.29 9.58 -4.62
CA TYR A 34 -5.63 10.99 -4.78
C TYR A 34 -6.77 11.28 -3.80
N LEU A 35 -6.55 12.24 -2.90
CA LEU A 35 -7.47 12.56 -1.81
C LEU A 35 -8.05 13.96 -1.99
N LYS A 36 -9.27 14.20 -1.54
CA LYS A 36 -9.79 15.57 -1.44
C LYS A 36 -9.08 16.28 -0.29
N SER A 37 -8.54 17.47 -0.54
CA SER A 37 -7.77 18.22 0.47
C SER A 37 -8.62 18.85 1.59
N GLY A 38 -9.95 18.83 1.45
CA GLY A 38 -10.90 19.40 2.42
C GLY A 38 -10.99 20.94 2.39
N LYS A 39 -10.11 21.64 1.66
CA LYS A 39 -10.20 23.10 1.48
C LYS A 39 -11.27 23.44 0.45
N SER A 40 -12.19 24.34 0.80
CA SER A 40 -13.27 24.79 -0.08
C SER A 40 -12.77 25.47 -1.35
N ASN A 41 -11.60 26.11 -1.31
CA ASN A 41 -10.96 26.76 -2.45
C ASN A 41 -10.03 25.84 -3.27
N CYS A 42 -10.03 24.53 -3.01
CA CYS A 42 -9.19 23.59 -3.76
C CYS A 42 -9.88 23.11 -5.03
N VAL A 43 -9.16 23.16 -6.16
CA VAL A 43 -9.60 22.57 -7.45
C VAL A 43 -9.96 21.08 -7.33
N CYS A 44 -9.33 20.39 -6.37
CA CYS A 44 -9.59 18.98 -6.06
C CYS A 44 -10.99 18.67 -5.52
N ASN A 45 -11.79 19.69 -5.19
CA ASN A 45 -13.18 19.48 -4.78
C ASN A 45 -14.14 19.38 -5.97
N ASP A 46 -13.71 19.73 -7.19
CA ASP A 46 -14.48 19.47 -8.42
C ASP A 46 -14.65 17.95 -8.60
N PRO A 47 -15.88 17.43 -8.76
CA PRO A 47 -16.15 16.01 -9.00
C PRO A 47 -15.44 15.42 -10.21
N ARG A 48 -15.05 16.26 -11.18
CA ARG A 48 -14.31 15.90 -12.39
C ARG A 48 -12.80 15.97 -12.20
N HIS A 49 -12.32 16.57 -11.11
CA HIS A 49 -10.90 16.55 -10.78
C HIS A 49 -10.56 15.22 -10.11
N PRO A 50 -9.45 14.56 -10.48
CA PRO A 50 -9.05 13.27 -9.89
C PRO A 50 -8.72 13.32 -8.39
N GLY A 51 -8.90 14.46 -7.70
CA GLY A 51 -8.44 14.69 -6.32
C GLY A 51 -7.04 15.30 -6.23
N HIS A 52 -6.64 15.70 -5.01
CA HIS A 52 -5.32 16.26 -4.71
C HIS A 52 -4.34 15.12 -4.41
N GLY A 53 -3.15 15.17 -4.99
CA GLY A 53 -2.18 14.08 -4.90
C GLY A 53 -1.44 13.90 -6.22
N PRO A 54 -0.49 12.96 -6.30
CA PRO A 54 -0.56 11.66 -5.62
C PRO A 54 0.00 11.67 -4.18
N GLN A 55 -0.72 11.05 -3.25
CA GLN A 55 -0.24 10.72 -1.91
C GLN A 55 0.05 9.22 -1.84
N THR A 56 1.21 8.82 -1.31
CA THR A 56 1.54 7.39 -1.16
C THR A 56 1.11 6.90 0.22
N THR A 57 0.56 5.70 0.31
CA THR A 57 0.14 5.06 1.55
C THR A 57 0.82 3.71 1.68
N LEU A 58 1.42 3.45 2.84
CA LEU A 58 2.02 2.17 3.21
C LEU A 58 1.07 1.42 4.12
N THR A 59 0.61 0.25 3.70
CA THR A 59 -0.17 -0.65 4.55
C THR A 59 0.68 -1.87 4.89
N TYR A 60 0.81 -2.21 6.16
CA TYR A 60 1.65 -3.32 6.63
C TYR A 60 1.05 -3.96 7.89
N LYS A 61 1.52 -5.16 8.27
CA LYS A 61 1.05 -5.85 9.47
C LYS A 61 2.08 -5.80 10.59
N VAL A 62 1.64 -5.44 11.80
CA VAL A 62 2.44 -5.49 13.03
C VAL A 62 1.62 -6.22 14.10
N GLY A 63 2.17 -7.31 14.66
CA GLY A 63 1.48 -8.09 15.69
C GLY A 63 0.09 -8.60 15.26
N GLY A 64 -0.05 -8.99 13.99
CA GLY A 64 -1.32 -9.45 13.40
C GLY A 64 -2.32 -8.34 13.04
N LYS A 65 -2.06 -7.07 13.42
CA LYS A 65 -2.93 -5.92 13.10
C LYS A 65 -2.44 -5.19 11.86
N ASN A 66 -3.36 -4.78 11.00
CA ASN A 66 -3.05 -3.90 9.86
C ASN A 66 -2.76 -2.49 10.38
N ARG A 67 -1.67 -1.90 9.89
CA ARG A 67 -1.28 -0.50 10.09
C ARG A 67 -1.22 0.17 8.74
N LEU A 68 -1.71 1.41 8.69
CA LEU A 68 -1.64 2.28 7.52
C LEU A 68 -0.85 3.51 7.90
N ARG A 69 0.10 3.91 7.05
CA ARG A 69 0.90 5.12 7.18
C ARG A 69 0.83 5.93 5.90
N ASN A 70 0.47 7.20 5.99
CA ASN A 70 0.59 8.13 4.88
C ASN A 70 2.05 8.56 4.72
N LEU A 71 2.55 8.49 3.50
CA LEU A 71 3.87 8.95 3.08
C LEU A 71 3.65 10.24 2.29
N PRO A 72 3.87 11.42 2.91
CA PRO A 72 3.53 12.71 2.31
C PRO A 72 4.46 13.11 1.18
N THR A 73 5.65 12.49 1.08
CA THR A 73 6.64 12.80 0.05
C THR A 73 7.00 11.55 -0.79
N PRO A 74 7.32 11.72 -2.07
CA PRO A 74 7.80 10.63 -2.94
C PRO A 74 9.07 9.95 -2.41
N GLU A 75 9.99 10.72 -1.81
CA GLU A 75 11.25 10.22 -1.27
C GLU A 75 11.02 9.27 -0.09
N ALA A 76 10.03 9.59 0.77
CA ALA A 76 9.63 8.72 1.87
C ALA A 76 9.07 7.37 1.38
N ALA A 77 8.52 7.31 0.16
CA ALA A 77 8.07 6.07 -0.46
C ALA A 77 9.21 5.24 -1.06
N GLN A 78 10.30 5.88 -1.51
CA GLN A 78 11.48 5.18 -2.03
C GLN A 78 12.25 4.50 -0.89
N LEU A 79 12.45 5.19 0.24
CA LEU A 79 13.09 4.65 1.45
C LEU A 79 12.35 3.47 2.11
N VAL A 80 11.10 3.22 1.74
CA VAL A 80 10.33 2.05 2.20
C VAL A 80 10.53 0.84 1.28
N ARG A 81 10.96 1.07 0.03
CA ARG A 81 11.19 0.03 -0.97
C ARG A 81 12.62 -0.52 -0.92
N GLU A 82 13.57 0.33 -0.56
CA GLU A 82 14.97 -0.03 -0.23
C GLU A 82 15.06 -0.62 1.19
#